data_AF-A0AAJ2WG88-F1
#
_entry.id   AF-A0AAJ2WG88-F1
#
_cell.length_a   1.000
_cell.length_b   1.000
_cell.length_c   1.000
_cell.angle_alpha   90.00
_cell.angle_beta   90.00
_cell.angle_gamma   90.00
#
_symmetry.space_group_name_H-M   'P 1'
#
loop_
_entity.id
_entity.type
_entity.pdbx_description
1 polymer ?
#
loop_
_entity_poly.entity_id
_entity_poly.type
_entity_poly.pdbx_seq_one_letter_code
_entity_poly.pdbx_strand_id
1 'polypeptide(L)'
;MYIIIVGCGRLGSTLAKELSIGGHDISVIDHDGEKLSVLGSGFNGSRFKGVEYDNDRLLKAGIKQADYILAVTSDDNLNITVSLIAKKIYNVPRIIARVGDPSRKYIYDMLDIETICPTQLGVEILKRKISEKNVETQSFFITTFLASTMAVLWLSRTGVYADAVVMFRRVVYNVLSAHTTTGFGSVYARQFALEWGDFGILILIIAMLIGGSACSTAGGFKGLRIGILFKSILADVKRLLSSERNVKVFRFHHIKDQILADSLVKASALIVICYLITFALGTLIGTFCGYPLASAAFESASITGNVGLSIGVTTADMPAVMKIYDIIAMYLGRLEFLSVFALIGFIIGGIKKCWTN
;
A
#
# COMPACT_ATOMS: atom_id res chain seq x y z
N MET A 1 29.99 -10.64 -6.37
CA MET A 1 29.45 -11.80 -5.61
C MET A 1 29.58 -13.01 -6.49
N TYR A 2 29.93 -14.14 -5.90
CA TYR A 2 30.08 -15.41 -6.58
C TYR A 2 28.82 -16.25 -6.37
N ILE A 3 28.11 -16.56 -7.46
CA ILE A 3 26.81 -17.22 -7.43
C ILE A 3 26.88 -18.51 -8.24
N ILE A 4 26.49 -19.62 -7.62
CA ILE A 4 26.35 -20.91 -8.28
C ILE A 4 24.88 -21.16 -8.59
N ILE A 5 24.56 -21.40 -9.86
CA ILE A 5 23.23 -21.76 -10.33
C ILE A 5 23.24 -23.23 -10.70
N VAL A 6 22.39 -24.01 -10.06
CA VAL A 6 22.23 -25.43 -10.31
C VAL A 6 20.93 -25.64 -11.08
N GLY A 7 21.06 -26.09 -12.32
CA GLY A 7 20.00 -26.22 -13.31
C GLY A 7 20.00 -25.08 -14.32
N CYS A 8 20.27 -25.39 -15.58
CA CYS A 8 20.23 -24.49 -16.73
C CYS A 8 18.92 -24.63 -17.54
N GLY A 9 17.82 -24.93 -16.87
CA GLY A 9 16.48 -24.88 -17.47
C GLY A 9 16.05 -23.45 -17.85
N ARG A 10 14.76 -23.25 -18.18
CA ARG A 10 14.23 -21.91 -18.54
C ARG A 10 14.47 -20.87 -17.45
N LEU A 11 14.19 -21.21 -16.19
CA LEU A 11 14.39 -20.31 -15.07
C LEU A 11 15.87 -20.03 -14.83
N GLY A 12 16.70 -21.09 -14.71
CA GLY A 12 18.11 -20.94 -14.40
C GLY A 12 18.93 -20.26 -15.49
N SER A 13 18.67 -20.53 -16.77
CA SER A 13 19.35 -19.85 -17.88
C SER A 13 19.00 -18.36 -17.97
N THR A 14 17.74 -18.00 -17.74
CA THR A 14 17.31 -16.59 -17.69
C THR A 14 17.96 -15.88 -16.51
N LEU A 15 17.92 -16.50 -15.33
CA LEU A 15 18.52 -15.97 -14.11
C LEU A 15 20.04 -15.78 -14.25
N ALA A 16 20.74 -16.75 -14.85
CA ALA A 16 22.17 -16.67 -15.12
C ALA A 16 22.52 -15.47 -15.99
N LYS A 17 21.75 -15.24 -17.07
CA LYS A 17 21.97 -14.10 -17.96
C LYS A 17 21.73 -12.76 -17.25
N GLU A 18 20.61 -12.62 -16.56
CA GLU A 18 20.29 -11.37 -15.85
C GLU A 18 21.30 -11.04 -14.76
N LEU A 19 21.70 -12.01 -13.94
CA LEU A 19 22.69 -11.80 -12.88
C LEU A 19 24.09 -11.54 -13.44
N SER A 20 24.46 -12.19 -14.54
CA SER A 20 25.74 -11.91 -15.22
C SER A 20 25.79 -10.49 -15.78
N ILE A 21 24.69 -10.01 -16.38
CA ILE A 21 24.57 -8.61 -16.83
C ILE A 21 24.64 -7.64 -15.64
N GLY A 22 24.11 -8.03 -14.48
CA GLY A 22 24.23 -7.29 -13.22
C GLY A 22 25.65 -7.20 -12.64
N GLY A 23 26.65 -7.82 -13.28
CA GLY A 23 28.05 -7.78 -12.84
C GLY A 23 28.42 -8.81 -11.78
N HIS A 24 27.62 -9.88 -11.62
CA HIS A 24 27.94 -10.98 -10.71
C HIS A 24 28.76 -12.07 -11.41
N ASP A 25 29.63 -12.75 -10.65
CA ASP A 25 30.39 -13.90 -11.13
C ASP A 25 29.53 -15.15 -11.03
N ILE A 26 29.11 -15.69 -12.18
CA ILE A 26 28.15 -16.78 -12.26
C ILE A 26 28.82 -18.08 -12.69
N SER A 27 28.53 -19.16 -11.97
CA SER A 27 28.85 -20.53 -12.37
C SER A 27 27.57 -21.34 -12.51
N VAL A 28 27.34 -21.94 -13.68
CA VAL A 28 26.14 -22.73 -13.95
C VAL A 28 26.49 -24.20 -14.07
N ILE A 29 25.75 -25.06 -13.36
CA ILE A 29 25.90 -26.52 -13.38
C ILE A 29 24.61 -27.14 -13.92
N ASP A 30 24.72 -28.03 -14.90
CA ASP A 30 23.61 -28.88 -15.38
C ASP A 30 24.19 -30.18 -15.95
N HIS A 31 23.50 -31.30 -15.77
CA HIS A 31 23.89 -32.58 -16.40
C HIS A 31 23.75 -32.53 -17.93
N ASP A 32 22.81 -31.73 -18.43
CA ASP A 32 22.49 -31.58 -19.84
C ASP A 32 23.34 -30.48 -20.48
N GLY A 33 24.24 -30.89 -21.37
CA GLY A 33 25.11 -29.97 -22.10
C GLY A 33 24.37 -29.09 -23.10
N GLU A 34 23.23 -29.54 -23.62
CA GLU A 34 22.44 -28.75 -24.57
C GLU A 34 21.79 -27.56 -23.86
N LYS A 35 21.31 -27.74 -22.62
CA LYS A 35 20.77 -26.64 -21.81
C LYS A 35 21.82 -25.57 -21.52
N LEU A 36 23.07 -25.96 -21.27
CA LEU A 36 24.17 -25.02 -21.09
C LEU A 36 24.47 -24.22 -22.36
N SER A 37 24.23 -24.79 -23.54
CA SER A 37 24.42 -24.07 -24.81
C SER A 37 23.43 -22.91 -24.99
N VAL A 38 22.25 -22.97 -24.37
CA VAL A 38 21.22 -21.90 -24.38
C VAL A 38 21.72 -20.58 -23.77
N LEU A 39 22.76 -20.62 -22.94
CA LEU A 39 23.40 -19.42 -22.40
C LEU A 39 24.03 -18.57 -23.51
N GLY A 40 24.43 -19.17 -24.63
CA GLY A 40 24.99 -18.48 -25.79
C GLY A 40 26.41 -17.95 -25.57
N SER A 41 27.01 -17.38 -26.60
CA SER A 41 28.38 -16.84 -26.54
C SER A 41 28.50 -15.57 -25.68
N GLY A 42 27.42 -14.80 -25.52
CA GLY A 42 27.41 -13.56 -24.73
C GLY A 42 27.35 -13.75 -23.21
N PHE A 43 27.30 -14.98 -22.71
CA PHE A 43 27.31 -15.26 -21.27
C PHE A 43 28.74 -15.35 -20.74
N ASN A 44 29.11 -14.39 -19.88
CA ASN A 44 30.44 -14.22 -19.29
C ASN A 44 30.70 -15.07 -18.02
N GLY A 45 29.86 -16.06 -17.73
CA GLY A 45 30.03 -16.97 -16.59
C GLY A 45 30.61 -18.34 -16.97
N SER A 46 30.97 -19.10 -15.95
CA SER A 46 31.51 -20.47 -16.11
C SER A 46 30.39 -21.50 -16.29
N ARG A 47 30.65 -22.52 -17.12
CA ARG A 47 29.70 -23.59 -17.44
C ARG A 47 30.29 -24.94 -17.05
N PHE A 48 29.55 -25.70 -16.25
CA PHE A 48 29.99 -27.00 -15.77
C PHE A 48 28.96 -28.06 -16.15
N LYS A 49 29.31 -28.90 -17.13
CA LYS A 49 28.54 -30.11 -17.43
C LYS A 49 28.84 -31.20 -16.40
N GLY A 50 27.82 -31.78 -15.80
CA GLY A 50 27.97 -32.92 -14.88
C GLY A 50 26.80 -33.06 -13.91
N VAL A 51 26.86 -34.09 -13.07
CA VAL A 51 25.84 -34.34 -12.05
C VAL A 51 25.86 -33.20 -11.02
N GLU A 52 24.70 -32.61 -10.78
CA GLU A 52 24.54 -31.36 -10.05
C GLU A 52 24.88 -31.44 -8.56
N TYR A 53 24.75 -32.62 -7.97
CA TYR A 53 25.06 -32.91 -6.57
C TYR A 53 26.42 -33.61 -6.40
N ASP A 54 27.19 -33.76 -7.48
CA ASP A 54 28.52 -34.37 -7.42
C ASP A 54 29.53 -33.42 -6.77
N ASN A 55 30.31 -33.96 -5.85
CA ASN A 55 31.21 -33.19 -5.00
C ASN A 55 32.31 -32.51 -5.84
N ASP A 56 32.88 -33.24 -6.79
CA ASP A 56 33.95 -32.73 -7.65
C ASP A 56 33.45 -31.61 -8.58
N ARG A 57 32.19 -31.67 -9.00
CA ARG A 57 31.56 -30.64 -9.83
C ARG A 57 31.29 -29.38 -9.04
N LEU A 58 30.76 -29.51 -7.83
CA LEU A 58 30.54 -28.37 -6.94
C LEU A 58 31.86 -27.66 -6.57
N LEU A 59 32.93 -28.43 -6.32
CA LEU A 59 34.27 -27.88 -6.08
C LEU A 59 34.82 -27.13 -7.28
N LYS A 60 34.75 -27.72 -8.49
CA LYS A 60 35.17 -27.07 -9.74
C LYS A 60 34.36 -25.81 -10.04
N ALA A 61 33.08 -25.82 -9.68
CA ALA A 61 32.21 -24.65 -9.78
C ALA A 61 32.47 -23.59 -8.71
N GLY A 62 33.41 -23.79 -7.79
CA GLY A 62 33.82 -22.80 -6.81
C GLY A 62 32.93 -22.71 -5.58
N ILE A 63 32.25 -23.79 -5.17
CA ILE A 63 31.29 -23.75 -4.04
C ILE A 63 31.88 -23.25 -2.72
N LYS A 64 33.19 -23.44 -2.49
CA LYS A 64 33.89 -22.98 -1.28
C LYS A 64 33.93 -21.46 -1.12
N GLN A 65 33.83 -20.72 -2.23
CA GLN A 65 33.84 -19.24 -2.22
C GLN A 65 32.48 -18.66 -2.64
N ALA A 66 31.44 -19.49 -2.73
CA ALA A 66 30.13 -19.04 -3.17
C ALA A 66 29.41 -18.26 -2.07
N ASP A 67 28.94 -17.06 -2.43
CA ASP A 67 28.06 -16.25 -1.60
C ASP A 67 26.63 -16.84 -1.63
N TYR A 68 26.23 -17.31 -2.81
CA TYR A 68 24.90 -17.84 -3.09
C TYR A 68 24.95 -19.17 -3.84
N ILE A 69 24.04 -20.08 -3.49
CA ILE A 69 23.66 -21.20 -4.35
C ILE A 69 22.16 -21.14 -4.67
N LEU A 70 21.84 -21.25 -5.96
CA LEU A 70 20.49 -21.18 -6.51
C LEU A 70 20.15 -22.54 -7.14
N ALA A 71 19.41 -23.38 -6.42
CA ALA A 71 19.00 -24.70 -6.89
C ALA A 71 17.65 -24.60 -7.61
N VAL A 72 17.67 -24.48 -8.93
CA VAL A 72 16.50 -24.07 -9.74
C VAL A 72 16.11 -25.10 -10.80
N THR A 73 16.48 -26.36 -10.60
CA THR A 73 16.12 -27.47 -11.50
C THR A 73 14.62 -27.75 -11.46
N SER A 74 14.14 -28.57 -12.41
CA SER A 74 12.77 -29.09 -12.40
C SER A 74 12.54 -30.21 -11.38
N ASP A 75 13.61 -30.74 -10.77
CA ASP A 75 13.54 -31.84 -9.82
C ASP A 75 13.72 -31.32 -8.39
N ASP A 76 12.63 -31.38 -7.61
CA ASP A 76 12.63 -30.95 -6.21
C ASP A 76 13.54 -31.81 -5.33
N ASN A 77 13.78 -33.09 -5.68
CA ASN A 77 14.69 -33.95 -4.92
C ASN A 77 16.15 -33.53 -5.14
N LEU A 78 16.49 -33.13 -6.36
CA LEU A 78 17.82 -32.59 -6.67
C LEU A 78 18.02 -31.25 -5.96
N ASN A 79 17.02 -30.37 -6.01
CA ASN A 79 17.12 -29.04 -5.39
C ASN A 79 17.34 -29.14 -3.87
N ILE A 80 16.61 -30.02 -3.17
CA ILE A 80 16.83 -30.22 -1.72
C ILE A 80 18.20 -30.84 -1.43
N THR A 81 18.65 -31.79 -2.24
CA THR A 81 19.94 -32.48 -2.04
C THR A 81 21.10 -31.51 -2.19
N VAL A 82 21.13 -30.73 -3.26
CA VAL A 82 22.19 -29.73 -3.49
C VAL A 82 22.17 -28.64 -2.42
N SER A 83 20.98 -28.22 -2.00
CA SER A 83 20.83 -27.24 -0.92
C SER A 83 21.36 -27.78 0.41
N LEU A 84 21.12 -29.05 0.72
CA LEU A 84 21.66 -29.71 1.92
C LEU A 84 23.18 -29.83 1.88
N ILE A 85 23.76 -30.23 0.74
CA ILE A 85 25.21 -30.29 0.55
C ILE A 85 25.84 -28.91 0.76
N ALA A 86 25.30 -27.90 0.09
CA ALA A 86 25.77 -26.53 0.22
C ALA A 86 25.68 -26.01 1.66
N LYS A 87 24.60 -26.35 2.37
CA LYS A 87 24.38 -25.92 3.76
C LYS A 87 25.26 -26.65 4.76
N LYS A 88 25.28 -27.98 4.71
CA LYS A 88 25.87 -28.83 5.77
C LYS A 88 27.35 -29.12 5.56
N ILE A 89 27.80 -29.19 4.31
CA ILE A 89 29.17 -29.53 3.97
C ILE A 89 29.98 -28.27 3.70
N TYR A 90 29.42 -27.35 2.92
CA TYR A 90 30.15 -26.17 2.43
C TYR A 90 29.84 -24.88 3.18
N ASN A 91 28.83 -24.88 4.06
CA ASN A 91 28.40 -23.71 4.83
C ASN A 91 28.18 -22.46 3.96
N VAL A 92 27.61 -22.64 2.76
CA VAL A 92 27.30 -21.52 1.84
C VAL A 92 26.34 -20.56 2.54
N PRO A 93 26.63 -19.24 2.58
CA PRO A 93 25.86 -18.28 3.39
C PRO A 93 24.38 -18.18 3.02
N ARG A 94 24.07 -18.20 1.71
CA ARG A 94 22.71 -18.02 1.20
C ARG A 94 22.35 -19.11 0.19
N ILE A 95 21.23 -19.78 0.44
CA ILE A 95 20.81 -20.96 -0.33
C ILE A 95 19.34 -20.79 -0.68
N ILE A 96 19.03 -20.66 -1.97
CA ILE A 96 17.66 -20.51 -2.48
C ILE A 96 17.33 -21.69 -3.38
N ALA A 97 16.26 -22.41 -3.04
CA ALA A 97 15.80 -23.57 -3.80
C ALA A 97 14.44 -23.31 -4.45
N ARG A 98 14.29 -23.77 -5.70
CA ARG A 98 13.00 -23.86 -6.35
C ARG A 98 12.25 -25.08 -5.81
N VAL A 99 10.98 -24.87 -5.46
CA VAL A 99 10.04 -25.93 -5.11
C VAL A 99 8.90 -25.93 -6.12
N GLY A 100 8.85 -26.95 -6.97
CA GLY A 100 7.81 -27.14 -7.98
C GLY A 100 6.48 -27.54 -7.34
N ASP A 101 6.51 -28.49 -6.40
CA ASP A 101 5.36 -28.99 -5.67
C ASP A 101 5.15 -28.23 -4.34
N PRO A 102 4.12 -27.37 -4.21
CA PRO A 102 3.87 -26.61 -2.99
C PRO A 102 3.74 -27.47 -1.73
N SER A 103 3.30 -28.73 -1.86
CA SER A 103 3.14 -29.65 -0.73
C SER A 103 4.47 -30.02 -0.08
N ARG A 104 5.60 -29.82 -0.76
CA ARG A 104 6.95 -30.16 -0.26
C ARG A 104 7.64 -28.99 0.44
N LYS A 105 7.07 -27.79 0.40
CA LYS A 105 7.69 -26.58 0.96
C LYS A 105 8.06 -26.72 2.44
N TYR A 106 7.21 -27.39 3.23
CA TYR A 106 7.45 -27.57 4.67
C TYR A 106 8.79 -28.28 4.97
N ILE A 107 9.26 -29.15 4.07
CA ILE A 107 10.54 -29.85 4.23
C ILE A 107 11.71 -28.87 4.18
N TYR A 108 11.67 -27.94 3.23
CA TYR A 108 12.70 -26.92 3.09
C TYR A 108 12.70 -25.93 4.25
N ASP A 109 11.50 -25.57 4.75
CA ASP A 109 11.36 -24.69 5.91
C ASP A 109 11.96 -25.35 7.17
N MET A 110 11.73 -26.66 7.40
CA MET A 110 12.36 -27.42 8.50
C MET A 110 13.88 -27.49 8.38
N LEU A 111 14.40 -27.52 7.16
CA LEU A 111 15.84 -27.52 6.88
C LEU A 111 16.44 -26.11 6.87
N ASP A 112 15.61 -25.09 7.11
CA ASP A 112 16.02 -23.69 7.17
C ASP A 112 16.66 -23.25 5.82
N ILE A 113 16.07 -23.69 4.70
CA ILE A 113 16.49 -23.35 3.32
C ILE A 113 15.46 -22.37 2.74
N GLU A 114 15.94 -21.30 2.09
CA GLU A 114 15.07 -20.32 1.42
C GLU A 114 14.45 -20.92 0.16
N THR A 115 13.18 -20.64 -0.12
CA THR A 115 12.46 -21.26 -1.24
C THR A 115 11.67 -20.30 -2.11
N ILE A 116 11.63 -20.61 -3.40
CA ILE A 116 10.73 -19.99 -4.37
C ILE A 116 9.83 -21.08 -4.96
N CYS A 117 8.51 -20.88 -4.92
CA CYS A 117 7.54 -21.76 -5.55
C CYS A 117 6.85 -21.07 -6.75
N PRO A 118 7.33 -21.30 -8.00
CA PRO A 118 6.77 -20.65 -9.18
C PRO A 118 5.29 -20.96 -9.40
N THR A 119 4.85 -22.18 -9.05
CA THR A 119 3.45 -22.63 -9.20
C THR A 119 2.51 -21.79 -8.34
N GLN A 120 2.84 -21.63 -7.06
CA GLN A 120 2.03 -20.84 -6.14
C GLN A 120 2.03 -19.36 -6.51
N LEU A 121 3.20 -18.83 -6.93
CA LEU A 121 3.33 -17.46 -7.42
C LEU A 121 2.47 -17.23 -8.67
N GLY A 122 2.49 -18.17 -9.62
CA GLY A 122 1.69 -18.12 -10.83
C GLY A 122 0.19 -18.13 -10.56
N VAL A 123 -0.27 -19.00 -9.65
CA VAL A 123 -1.68 -19.05 -9.22
C VAL A 123 -2.10 -17.74 -8.55
N GLU A 124 -1.26 -17.15 -7.69
CA GLU A 124 -1.55 -15.87 -7.05
C GLU A 124 -1.69 -14.74 -8.08
N ILE A 125 -0.79 -14.69 -9.06
CA ILE A 125 -0.85 -13.72 -10.17
C ILE A 125 -2.13 -13.91 -11.00
N LEU A 126 -2.49 -15.15 -11.34
CA LEU A 126 -3.68 -15.45 -12.15
C LEU A 126 -4.98 -15.18 -11.39
N LYS A 127 -5.11 -15.65 -10.15
CA LYS A 127 -6.27 -15.36 -9.28
C LYS A 127 -6.51 -13.87 -9.15
N ARG A 128 -5.43 -13.11 -9.05
CA ARG A 128 -5.50 -11.66 -8.96
C ARG A 128 -5.93 -11.01 -10.27
N LYS A 129 -5.44 -11.46 -11.43
CA LYS A 129 -5.91 -10.97 -12.73
C LYS A 129 -7.41 -11.22 -12.95
N ILE A 130 -7.92 -12.33 -12.42
CA ILE A 130 -9.35 -12.66 -12.49
C ILE A 130 -10.15 -11.86 -11.44
N SER A 131 -9.55 -11.57 -10.28
CA SER A 131 -10.18 -10.80 -9.22
C SER A 131 -9.97 -9.29 -9.45
N GLU A 132 -10.68 -8.76 -10.44
CA GLU A 132 -10.83 -7.31 -10.64
C GLU A 132 -11.65 -6.74 -9.48
N LYS A 133 -10.98 -6.35 -8.39
CA LYS A 133 -11.57 -5.47 -7.39
C LYS A 133 -10.70 -4.24 -7.24
N ASN A 134 -11.20 -3.13 -7.77
CA ASN A 134 -10.59 -1.81 -7.60
C ASN A 134 -10.60 -1.48 -6.10
N VAL A 135 -9.41 -1.23 -5.53
CA VAL A 135 -9.24 -0.99 -4.09
C VAL A 135 -10.08 0.19 -3.64
N GLU A 136 -10.25 1.17 -4.52
CA GLU A 136 -11.04 2.36 -4.30
C GLU A 136 -12.54 2.09 -4.11
N THR A 137 -13.12 1.24 -4.97
CA THR A 137 -14.53 0.85 -4.84
C THR A 137 -14.74 0.03 -3.57
N GLN A 138 -13.79 -0.85 -3.24
CA GLN A 138 -13.86 -1.63 -2.01
C GLN A 138 -13.74 -0.75 -0.76
N SER A 139 -12.75 0.15 -0.72
CA SER A 139 -12.56 1.04 0.42
C SER A 139 -13.78 1.92 0.61
N PHE A 140 -14.29 2.54 -0.46
CA PHE A 140 -15.45 3.42 -0.40
C PHE A 140 -16.70 2.69 0.09
N PHE A 141 -16.96 1.48 -0.42
CA PHE A 141 -18.11 0.68 0.01
C PHE A 141 -17.98 0.27 1.48
N ILE A 142 -16.81 -0.21 1.91
CA ILE A 142 -16.57 -0.65 3.28
C ILE A 142 -16.70 0.51 4.27
N THR A 143 -16.06 1.65 4.01
CA THR A 143 -16.08 2.80 4.92
C THR A 143 -17.48 3.41 5.01
N THR A 144 -18.16 3.55 3.88
CA THR A 144 -19.54 4.07 3.83
C THR A 144 -20.52 3.15 4.56
N PHE A 145 -20.41 1.84 4.34
CA PHE A 145 -21.28 0.85 4.97
C PHE A 145 -21.07 0.81 6.49
N LEU A 146 -19.81 0.80 6.94
CA LEU A 146 -19.48 0.83 8.37
C LEU A 146 -19.96 2.13 9.04
N ALA A 147 -19.67 3.29 8.45
CA ALA A 147 -20.09 4.58 8.99
C ALA A 147 -21.63 4.68 9.07
N SER A 148 -22.33 4.24 8.02
CA SER A 148 -23.80 4.25 7.98
C SER A 148 -24.39 3.31 9.03
N THR A 149 -23.84 2.11 9.17
CA THR A 149 -24.28 1.12 10.16
C THR A 149 -24.06 1.64 11.58
N MET A 150 -22.88 2.18 11.88
CA MET A 150 -22.56 2.75 13.19
C MET A 150 -23.46 3.94 13.54
N ALA A 151 -23.71 4.84 12.58
CA ALA A 151 -24.56 6.01 12.79
C ALA A 151 -26.02 5.60 13.06
N VAL A 152 -26.54 4.62 12.31
CA VAL A 152 -27.89 4.09 12.51
C VAL A 152 -28.01 3.41 13.88
N LEU A 153 -27.04 2.56 14.26
CA LEU A 153 -27.03 1.90 15.57
C LEU A 153 -26.97 2.90 16.72
N TRP A 154 -26.19 3.97 16.58
CA TRP A 154 -26.10 5.03 17.59
C TRP A 154 -27.43 5.78 17.75
N LEU A 155 -27.99 6.28 16.64
CA LEU A 155 -29.21 7.08 16.66
C LEU A 155 -30.47 6.26 16.97
N SER A 156 -30.43 4.95 16.71
CA SER A 156 -31.46 4.01 17.15
C SER A 156 -31.49 3.89 18.68
N ARG A 157 -30.33 3.92 19.34
CA ARG A 157 -30.26 3.88 20.82
C ARG A 157 -30.71 5.17 21.48
N THR A 158 -30.47 6.32 20.85
CA THR A 158 -30.88 7.63 21.40
C THR A 158 -32.36 7.94 21.16
N GLY A 159 -33.06 7.16 20.32
CA GLY A 159 -34.49 7.30 20.08
C GLY A 159 -34.88 8.56 19.29
N VAL A 160 -33.93 9.19 18.60
CA VAL A 160 -34.15 10.46 17.87
C VAL A 160 -35.10 10.29 16.68
N TYR A 161 -35.10 9.11 16.05
CA TYR A 161 -35.98 8.79 14.92
C TYR A 161 -36.72 7.48 15.18
N ALA A 162 -38.06 7.52 15.16
CA ALA A 162 -38.91 6.37 15.42
C ALA A 162 -39.00 5.41 14.22
N ASP A 163 -39.04 5.95 12.99
CA ASP A 163 -39.26 5.16 11.77
C ASP A 163 -37.96 4.73 11.09
N ALA A 164 -37.89 3.46 10.68
CA ALA A 164 -36.75 2.91 9.93
C ALA A 164 -36.51 3.64 8.59
N VAL A 165 -37.58 4.03 7.89
CA VAL A 165 -37.50 4.80 6.63
C VAL A 165 -36.91 6.19 6.88
N VAL A 166 -37.29 6.83 7.99
CA VAL A 166 -36.76 8.13 8.37
C VAL A 166 -35.29 8.02 8.78
N MET A 167 -34.91 6.97 9.52
CA MET A 167 -33.50 6.70 9.82
C MET A 167 -32.67 6.54 8.56
N PHE A 168 -33.12 5.76 7.58
CA PHE A 168 -32.40 5.62 6.31
C PHE A 168 -32.24 6.99 5.60
N ARG A 169 -33.35 7.74 5.45
CA ARG A 169 -33.35 9.02 4.72
C ARG A 169 -32.60 10.15 5.43
N ARG A 170 -32.56 10.16 6.77
CA ARG A 170 -31.92 11.23 7.56
C ARG A 170 -30.53 10.88 8.04
N VAL A 171 -30.22 9.60 8.25
CA VAL A 171 -28.91 9.17 8.75
C VAL A 171 -28.02 8.74 7.59
N VAL A 172 -28.43 7.73 6.84
CA VAL A 172 -27.62 7.16 5.75
C VAL A 172 -27.36 8.21 4.67
N TYR A 173 -28.36 9.02 4.31
CA TYR A 173 -28.19 10.11 3.35
C TYR A 173 -27.12 11.13 3.77
N ASN A 174 -27.13 11.57 5.04
CA ASN A 174 -26.16 12.56 5.52
C ASN A 174 -24.75 11.96 5.65
N VAL A 175 -24.64 10.68 6.05
CA VAL A 175 -23.35 9.97 6.05
C VAL A 175 -22.81 9.83 4.62
N LEU A 176 -23.66 9.45 3.65
CA LEU A 176 -23.29 9.39 2.25
C LEU A 176 -22.85 10.77 1.75
N SER A 177 -23.62 11.82 2.04
CA SER A 177 -23.31 13.18 1.61
C SER A 177 -22.00 13.72 2.18
N ALA A 178 -21.74 13.41 3.46
CA ALA A 178 -20.48 13.69 4.12
C ALA A 178 -19.32 12.96 3.44
N HIS A 179 -19.49 11.66 3.17
CA HIS A 179 -18.45 10.81 2.58
C HIS A 179 -18.15 11.14 1.11
N THR A 180 -19.16 11.53 0.34
CA THR A 180 -18.98 11.96 -1.07
C THR A 180 -18.60 13.44 -1.19
N THR A 181 -18.50 14.17 -0.08
CA THR A 181 -18.20 15.61 -0.03
C THR A 181 -19.20 16.45 -0.84
N THR A 182 -20.47 16.06 -0.86
CA THR A 182 -21.52 16.73 -1.64
C THR A 182 -22.19 17.88 -0.90
N GLY A 183 -22.21 17.82 0.44
CA GLY A 183 -22.70 18.93 1.27
C GLY A 183 -24.20 19.06 1.42
N PHE A 184 -25.00 18.27 0.69
CA PHE A 184 -26.45 18.29 0.84
C PHE A 184 -26.87 17.62 2.16
N GLY A 185 -27.63 18.36 2.97
CA GLY A 185 -28.16 17.89 4.24
C GLY A 185 -29.67 17.67 4.16
N SER A 186 -30.16 16.53 4.63
CA SER A 186 -31.61 16.30 4.88
C SER A 186 -32.04 16.69 6.31
N VAL A 187 -31.09 17.20 7.09
CA VAL A 187 -31.19 17.56 8.52
C VAL A 187 -30.62 18.96 8.70
N TYR A 188 -31.23 19.76 9.57
CA TYR A 188 -30.78 21.12 9.85
C TYR A 188 -29.54 21.15 10.75
N ALA A 189 -28.71 22.18 10.61
CA ALA A 189 -27.50 22.42 11.41
C ALA A 189 -27.74 22.30 12.93
N ARG A 190 -28.84 22.87 13.43
CA ARG A 190 -29.22 22.81 14.84
C ARG A 190 -29.48 21.38 15.33
N GLN A 191 -30.04 20.53 14.47
CA GLN A 191 -30.32 19.14 14.81
C GLN A 191 -29.03 18.31 14.87
N PHE A 192 -28.03 18.62 14.03
CA PHE A 192 -26.68 18.04 14.20
C PHE A 192 -26.06 18.44 15.54
N ALA A 193 -26.19 19.71 15.93
CA ALA A 193 -25.60 20.23 17.17
C ALA A 193 -26.20 19.64 18.45
N LEU A 194 -27.53 19.42 18.46
CA LEU A 194 -28.26 19.10 19.69
C LEU A 194 -28.70 17.63 19.79
N GLU A 195 -29.04 16.98 18.68
CA GLU A 195 -29.72 15.66 18.72
C GLU A 195 -28.83 14.49 18.31
N TRP A 196 -27.79 14.72 17.48
CA TRP A 196 -26.94 13.64 16.99
C TRP A 196 -25.93 13.12 18.03
N GLY A 197 -25.64 13.94 19.05
CA GLY A 197 -24.66 13.66 20.09
C GLY A 197 -23.22 13.58 19.57
N ASP A 198 -22.26 13.57 20.49
CA ASP A 198 -20.83 13.65 20.16
C ASP A 198 -20.36 12.49 19.28
N PHE A 199 -20.87 11.27 19.51
CA PHE A 199 -20.48 10.11 18.73
C PHE A 199 -21.03 10.15 17.29
N GLY A 200 -22.25 10.65 17.09
CA GLY A 200 -22.82 10.84 15.75
C GLY A 200 -22.04 11.89 14.95
N ILE A 201 -21.69 13.00 15.61
CA ILE A 201 -20.84 14.06 15.03
C ILE A 201 -19.46 13.51 14.67
N LEU A 202 -18.85 12.68 15.53
CA LEU A 202 -17.55 12.05 15.28
C LEU A 202 -17.57 11.15 14.03
N ILE A 203 -18.63 10.36 13.83
CA ILE A 203 -18.77 9.51 12.64
C ILE A 203 -18.79 10.37 11.36
N LEU A 204 -19.55 11.48 11.38
CA LEU A 204 -19.60 12.40 10.25
C LEU A 204 -18.25 13.08 10.00
N ILE A 205 -17.55 13.51 11.05
CA ILE A 205 -16.18 14.06 10.94
C ILE A 205 -15.26 13.09 10.22
N ILE A 206 -15.24 11.83 10.64
CA ILE A 206 -14.41 10.79 10.03
C ILE A 206 -14.82 10.57 8.57
N ALA A 207 -16.12 10.49 8.27
CA ALA A 207 -16.61 10.32 6.91
C ALA A 207 -16.19 11.48 5.98
N MET A 208 -16.29 12.73 6.46
CA MET A 208 -15.88 13.94 5.74
C MET A 208 -14.37 13.98 5.45
N LEU A 209 -13.55 13.57 6.42
CA LEU A 209 -12.10 13.52 6.25
C LEU A 209 -11.67 12.44 5.24
N ILE A 210 -12.32 11.27 5.26
CA ILE A 210 -12.03 10.17 4.33
C ILE A 210 -12.31 10.59 2.88
N GLY A 211 -13.47 11.20 2.64
CA GLY A 211 -13.86 11.73 1.33
C GLY A 211 -14.14 10.65 0.27
N GLY A 212 -14.28 11.08 -0.98
CA GLY A 212 -14.71 10.22 -2.10
C GLY A 212 -13.56 9.55 -2.85
N SER A 213 -13.86 9.01 -4.03
CA SER A 213 -12.86 8.42 -4.93
C SER A 213 -11.88 9.45 -5.50
N ALA A 214 -10.65 9.03 -5.77
CA ALA A 214 -9.67 9.74 -6.58
C ALA A 214 -10.19 10.02 -8.00
N CYS A 215 -9.69 11.10 -8.59
CA CYS A 215 -10.16 11.65 -9.86
C CYS A 215 -11.67 11.94 -9.94
N SER A 216 -12.36 12.01 -8.79
CA SER A 216 -13.73 12.49 -8.67
C SER A 216 -13.76 14.00 -8.38
N THR A 217 -14.96 14.57 -8.33
CA THR A 217 -15.22 15.93 -7.83
C THR A 217 -15.06 16.05 -6.32
N ALA A 218 -14.83 14.93 -5.61
CA ALA A 218 -14.77 14.87 -4.16
C ALA A 218 -13.44 15.36 -3.57
N GLY A 219 -13.53 15.96 -2.37
CA GLY A 219 -12.39 16.42 -1.58
C GLY A 219 -11.93 15.41 -0.52
N GLY A 220 -11.21 15.91 0.50
CA GLY A 220 -10.69 15.11 1.61
C GLY A 220 -9.45 14.29 1.27
N PHE A 221 -9.18 13.25 2.07
CA PHE A 221 -7.96 12.43 1.91
C PHE A 221 -7.97 11.62 0.62
N LYS A 222 -9.16 11.42 0.04
CA LYS A 222 -9.49 10.52 -1.07
C LYS A 222 -9.36 9.06 -0.65
N GLY A 223 -10.40 8.26 -0.91
CA GLY A 223 -10.49 6.85 -0.54
C GLY A 223 -9.31 6.01 -1.03
N LEU A 224 -8.71 6.37 -2.16
CA LEU A 224 -7.49 5.74 -2.68
C LEU A 224 -6.32 5.79 -1.68
N ARG A 225 -6.05 6.93 -1.03
CA ARG A 225 -4.92 7.07 -0.10
C ARG A 225 -5.12 6.24 1.15
N ILE A 226 -6.34 6.21 1.67
CA ILE A 226 -6.71 5.38 2.82
C ILE A 226 -6.60 3.90 2.46
N GLY A 227 -7.06 3.50 1.28
CA GLY A 227 -6.91 2.14 0.76
C GLY A 227 -5.44 1.72 0.64
N ILE A 228 -4.58 2.60 0.12
CA ILE A 228 -3.13 2.39 0.02
C ILE A 228 -2.49 2.24 1.41
N LEU A 229 -2.80 3.14 2.35
CA LEU A 229 -2.26 3.11 3.71
C LEU A 229 -2.69 1.85 4.46
N PHE A 230 -3.98 1.50 4.42
CA PHE A 230 -4.50 0.29 5.05
C PHE A 230 -3.86 -0.96 4.46
N LYS A 231 -3.69 -1.00 3.13
CA LYS A 231 -3.02 -2.10 2.45
C LYS A 231 -1.53 -2.16 2.75
N SER A 232 -0.87 -1.03 2.97
CA SER A 232 0.52 -0.99 3.45
C SER A 232 0.65 -1.60 4.84
N ILE A 233 -0.23 -1.22 5.77
CA ILE A 233 -0.24 -1.80 7.12
C ILE A 233 -0.43 -3.31 7.05
N LEU A 234 -1.40 -3.80 6.27
CA LEU A 234 -1.61 -5.23 6.07
C LEU A 234 -0.42 -5.92 5.40
N ALA A 235 0.26 -5.25 4.47
CA ALA A 235 1.46 -5.75 3.84
C ALA A 235 2.61 -5.85 4.83
N ASP A 236 2.83 -4.83 5.66
CA ASP A 236 3.91 -4.79 6.65
C ASP A 236 3.67 -5.80 7.79
N VAL A 237 2.43 -5.95 8.27
CA VAL A 237 2.07 -7.04 9.20
C VAL A 237 2.34 -8.40 8.58
N LYS A 238 1.99 -8.61 7.31
CA LYS A 238 2.29 -9.87 6.60
C LYS A 238 3.77 -10.09 6.37
N ARG A 239 4.56 -9.02 6.20
CA ARG A 239 6.03 -9.07 6.10
C ARG A 239 6.64 -9.49 7.43
N LEU A 240 6.18 -8.90 8.54
CA LEU A 240 6.63 -9.26 9.89
C LEU A 240 6.31 -10.72 10.25
N LEU A 241 5.16 -11.23 9.78
CA LEU A 241 4.77 -12.63 9.99
C LEU A 241 5.42 -13.61 9.00
N SER A 242 6.00 -13.13 7.91
CA SER A 242 6.71 -13.99 6.96
C SER A 242 8.18 -14.08 7.32
N SER A 243 8.76 -15.27 7.20
CA SER A 243 10.22 -15.42 7.26
C SER A 243 10.89 -14.47 6.25
N GLU A 244 12.00 -13.85 6.64
CA GLU A 244 12.82 -12.93 5.81
C GLU A 244 13.26 -13.53 4.47
N ARG A 245 13.11 -14.85 4.33
CA ARG A 245 13.40 -15.66 3.15
C ARG A 245 12.25 -15.74 2.13
N ASN A 246 11.11 -15.08 2.36
CA ASN A 246 10.03 -15.03 1.37
C ASN A 246 9.82 -13.60 0.88
N VAL A 247 10.27 -13.30 -0.35
CA VAL A 247 9.99 -12.02 -1.00
C VAL A 247 8.55 -11.97 -1.48
N LYS A 248 7.68 -11.28 -0.74
CA LYS A 248 6.29 -11.00 -1.14
C LYS A 248 6.19 -9.59 -1.72
N VAL A 249 5.91 -9.51 -3.03
CA VAL A 249 5.64 -8.24 -3.71
C VAL A 249 4.16 -7.91 -3.56
N PHE A 250 3.84 -6.98 -2.66
CA PHE A 250 2.48 -6.48 -2.51
C PHE A 250 2.18 -5.51 -3.65
N ARG A 251 1.09 -5.75 -4.37
CA ARG A 251 0.58 -4.82 -5.39
C ARG A 251 -0.87 -4.47 -5.07
N PHE A 252 -1.38 -3.37 -5.59
CA PHE A 252 -2.80 -3.01 -5.51
C PHE A 252 -3.35 -2.67 -6.90
N HIS A 253 -4.67 -2.81 -7.05
CA HIS A 253 -5.35 -2.56 -8.32
C HIS A 253 -6.05 -1.22 -8.23
N HIS A 254 -5.64 -0.27 -9.06
CA HIS A 254 -6.29 1.02 -9.26
C HIS A 254 -6.09 1.44 -10.72
N ILE A 255 -7.12 1.24 -11.55
CA ILE A 255 -7.10 1.38 -13.03
C ILE A 255 -6.15 0.38 -13.72
N LYS A 256 -4.92 0.21 -13.21
CA LYS A 256 -3.94 -0.81 -13.56
C LYS A 256 -3.38 -1.43 -12.28
N ASP A 257 -2.78 -2.62 -12.39
CA ASP A 257 -2.02 -3.20 -11.28
C ASP A 257 -0.74 -2.40 -11.06
N GLN A 258 -0.65 -1.73 -9.91
CA GLN A 258 0.53 -1.01 -9.49
C GLN A 258 1.19 -1.71 -8.30
N ILE A 259 2.52 -1.78 -8.33
CA ILE A 259 3.30 -2.29 -7.19
C ILE A 259 3.14 -1.29 -6.04
N LEU A 260 2.94 -1.79 -4.82
CA LEU A 260 2.92 -0.95 -3.63
C LEU A 260 4.38 -0.55 -3.35
N ALA A 261 4.81 0.53 -3.98
CA ALA A 261 6.13 1.11 -3.76
C ALA A 261 6.12 1.97 -2.49
N ASP A 262 7.21 1.92 -1.73
CA ASP A 262 7.35 2.70 -0.50
C ASP A 262 7.26 4.21 -0.76
N SER A 263 7.66 4.66 -1.95
CA SER A 263 7.52 6.06 -2.39
C SER A 263 6.05 6.50 -2.46
N LEU A 264 5.17 5.64 -2.97
CA LEU A 264 3.74 5.91 -3.07
C LEU A 264 3.07 5.93 -1.68
N VAL A 265 3.47 5.02 -0.80
CA VAL A 265 2.99 4.99 0.59
C VAL A 265 3.42 6.26 1.33
N LYS A 266 4.70 6.64 1.23
CA LYS A 266 5.23 7.88 1.84
C LYS A 266 4.52 9.13 1.32
N ALA A 267 4.33 9.24 0.01
CA ALA A 267 3.60 10.35 -0.59
C ALA A 267 2.14 10.41 -0.11
N SER A 268 1.47 9.25 -0.03
CA SER A 268 0.08 9.17 0.47
C SER A 268 -0.01 9.55 1.95
N ALA A 269 0.92 9.06 2.78
CA ALA A 269 0.99 9.37 4.21
C ALA A 269 1.24 10.85 4.46
N LEU A 270 2.20 11.45 3.72
CA LEU A 270 2.52 12.88 3.84
C LEU A 270 1.29 13.74 3.60
N ILE A 271 0.50 13.42 2.58
CA ILE A 271 -0.70 14.22 2.28
C ILE A 271 -1.76 14.04 3.36
N VAL A 272 -2.00 12.81 3.85
CA VAL A 272 -2.92 12.58 4.97
C VAL A 272 -2.50 13.35 6.21
N ILE A 273 -1.19 13.41 6.52
CA ILE A 273 -0.66 14.20 7.64
C ILE A 273 -0.93 15.70 7.44
N CYS A 274 -0.70 16.25 6.25
CA CYS A 274 -0.98 17.66 5.97
C CYS A 274 -2.47 18.00 6.14
N TYR A 275 -3.36 17.11 5.71
CA TYR A 275 -4.79 17.27 5.95
C TYR A 275 -5.13 17.22 7.44
N LEU A 276 -4.56 16.29 8.22
CA LEU A 276 -4.79 16.19 9.66
C LEU A 276 -4.28 17.43 10.41
N ILE A 277 -3.15 18.01 9.99
CA ILE A 277 -2.63 19.25 10.55
C ILE A 277 -3.60 20.41 10.27
N THR A 278 -4.11 20.52 9.04
CA THR A 278 -5.09 21.55 8.67
C THR A 278 -6.40 21.36 9.44
N PHE A 279 -6.88 20.13 9.57
CA PHE A 279 -8.03 19.83 10.40
C PHE A 279 -7.82 20.23 11.88
N ALA A 280 -6.65 19.91 12.46
CA ALA A 280 -6.33 20.24 13.84
C ALA A 280 -6.24 21.76 14.07
N LEU A 281 -5.56 22.48 13.16
CA LEU A 281 -5.44 23.94 13.22
C LEU A 281 -6.81 24.63 13.15
N GLY A 282 -7.69 24.20 12.24
CA GLY A 282 -9.05 24.76 12.15
C GLY A 282 -9.88 24.50 13.41
N THR A 283 -9.75 23.31 13.99
CA THR A 283 -10.43 22.94 15.23
C THR A 283 -9.93 23.78 16.41
N LEU A 284 -8.62 24.02 16.49
CA LEU A 284 -8.00 24.86 17.52
C LEU A 284 -8.43 26.33 17.39
N ILE A 285 -8.44 26.88 16.18
CA ILE A 285 -8.88 28.26 15.92
C ILE A 285 -10.36 28.41 16.28
N GLY A 286 -11.22 27.47 15.87
CA GLY A 286 -12.64 27.50 16.21
C GLY A 286 -12.87 27.44 17.73
N THR A 287 -12.12 26.60 18.42
CA THR A 287 -12.21 26.49 19.89
C THR A 287 -11.70 27.76 20.58
N PHE A 288 -10.62 28.37 20.07
CA PHE A 288 -10.09 29.64 20.57
C PHE A 288 -11.07 30.80 20.38
N CYS A 289 -11.89 30.76 19.33
CA CYS A 289 -12.97 31.72 19.09
C CYS A 289 -14.22 31.49 19.96
N GLY A 290 -14.21 30.49 20.86
CA GLY A 290 -15.28 30.25 21.84
C GLY A 290 -16.32 29.21 21.39
N TYR A 291 -16.12 28.51 20.28
CA TYR A 291 -17.01 27.43 19.86
C TYR A 291 -16.69 26.11 20.58
N PRO A 292 -17.68 25.25 20.86
CA PRO A 292 -17.45 23.91 21.40
C PRO A 292 -16.50 23.08 20.51
N LEU A 293 -15.69 22.23 21.14
CA LEU A 293 -14.69 21.41 20.43
C LEU A 293 -15.33 20.55 19.32
N ALA A 294 -16.46 19.90 19.61
CA ALA A 294 -17.14 19.02 18.66
C ALA A 294 -17.68 19.78 17.44
N SER A 295 -18.22 20.98 17.63
CA SER A 295 -18.74 21.80 16.52
C SER A 295 -17.60 22.44 15.72
N ALA A 296 -16.54 22.90 16.38
CA ALA A 296 -15.33 23.39 15.72
C ALA A 296 -14.66 22.30 14.88
N ALA A 297 -14.57 21.08 15.41
CA ALA A 297 -14.04 19.93 14.67
C ALA A 297 -14.92 19.56 13.47
N PHE A 298 -16.25 19.56 13.63
CA PHE A 298 -17.17 19.29 12.52
C PHE A 298 -16.97 20.25 11.35
N GLU A 299 -16.86 21.54 11.64
CA GLU A 299 -16.71 22.58 10.63
C GLU A 299 -15.33 22.52 10.00
N SER A 300 -14.28 22.35 10.81
CA SER A 300 -12.91 22.15 10.32
C SER A 300 -12.81 20.95 9.36
N ALA A 301 -13.47 19.83 9.66
CA ALA A 301 -13.53 18.67 8.78
C ALA A 301 -14.28 18.97 7.47
N SER A 302 -15.41 19.68 7.56
CA SER A 302 -16.20 20.08 6.39
C SER A 302 -15.44 21.02 5.46
N ILE A 303 -14.74 22.01 6.03
CA ILE A 303 -13.94 23.00 5.30
C ILE A 303 -12.72 22.34 4.65
N THR A 304 -11.96 21.55 5.42
CA THR A 304 -10.76 20.86 4.91
C THR A 304 -11.11 19.83 3.84
N GLY A 305 -12.25 19.15 3.98
CA GLY A 305 -12.77 18.19 3.01
C GLY A 305 -13.53 18.81 1.84
N ASN A 306 -13.76 20.13 1.83
CA ASN A 306 -14.63 20.84 0.90
C ASN A 306 -16.04 20.20 0.79
N VAL A 307 -16.60 19.76 1.92
CA VAL A 307 -17.87 19.05 2.00
C VAL A 307 -19.04 20.02 1.93
N GLY A 308 -19.02 21.08 2.73
CA GLY A 308 -20.09 22.08 2.79
C GLY A 308 -21.24 21.76 3.74
N LEU A 309 -21.15 20.68 4.54
CA LEU A 309 -22.06 20.48 5.67
C LEU A 309 -21.67 21.42 6.82
N SER A 310 -22.65 22.04 7.47
CA SER A 310 -22.41 22.93 8.61
C SER A 310 -23.27 22.52 9.81
N ILE A 311 -22.70 22.69 11.00
CA ILE A 311 -23.37 22.49 12.29
C ILE A 311 -23.86 23.82 12.88
N GLY A 312 -23.69 24.92 12.14
CA GLY A 312 -24.17 26.25 12.50
C GLY A 312 -23.08 27.18 13.04
N VAL A 313 -21.80 26.83 12.91
CA VAL A 313 -20.68 27.74 13.21
C VAL A 313 -20.42 28.67 12.03
N THR A 314 -20.44 28.12 10.82
CA THR A 314 -20.21 28.86 9.57
C THR A 314 -21.43 29.75 9.28
N THR A 315 -21.34 31.01 9.68
CA THR A 315 -22.39 32.03 9.54
C THR A 315 -21.79 33.35 9.07
N ALA A 316 -22.62 34.29 8.60
CA ALA A 316 -22.14 35.61 8.17
C ALA A 316 -21.43 36.38 9.29
N ASP A 317 -21.77 36.10 10.55
CA ASP A 317 -21.26 36.79 11.74
C ASP A 317 -20.02 36.13 12.35
N MET A 318 -19.50 35.05 11.75
CA MET A 318 -18.32 34.35 12.26
C MET A 318 -17.07 35.28 12.28
N PRO A 319 -16.14 35.09 13.23
CA PRO A 319 -14.93 35.92 13.35
C PRO A 319 -14.11 35.98 12.05
N ALA A 320 -13.55 37.15 11.76
CA ALA A 320 -12.76 37.37 10.54
C ALA A 320 -11.55 36.42 10.41
N VAL A 321 -10.94 36.06 11.55
CA VAL A 321 -9.81 35.11 11.59
C VAL A 321 -10.22 33.74 11.06
N MET A 322 -11.40 33.23 11.47
CA MET A 322 -11.93 31.97 10.95
C MET A 322 -12.23 32.08 9.46
N LYS A 323 -12.81 33.19 8.99
CA LYS A 323 -13.12 33.37 7.56
C LYS A 323 -11.87 33.26 6.70
N ILE A 324 -10.81 33.95 7.10
CA ILE A 324 -9.53 33.93 6.38
C ILE A 324 -8.95 32.52 6.40
N TYR A 325 -8.95 31.86 7.57
CA TYR A 325 -8.47 30.50 7.71
C TYR A 325 -9.25 29.53 6.81
N ASP A 326 -10.58 29.58 6.83
CA ASP A 326 -11.44 28.66 6.09
C ASP A 326 -11.27 28.82 4.58
N ILE A 327 -11.09 30.05 4.09
CA ILE A 327 -10.75 30.32 2.69
C ILE A 327 -9.45 29.60 2.32
N ILE A 328 -8.39 29.78 3.12
CA ILE A 328 -7.08 29.16 2.86
C ILE A 328 -7.20 27.63 2.92
N ALA A 329 -7.86 27.10 3.94
CA ALA A 329 -8.06 25.67 4.14
C ALA A 329 -8.85 25.03 2.98
N MET A 330 -9.89 25.69 2.47
CA MET A 330 -10.62 25.24 1.28
C MET A 330 -9.76 25.21 0.03
N TYR A 331 -8.89 26.21 -0.16
CA TYR A 331 -7.95 26.23 -1.30
C TYR A 331 -6.92 25.09 -1.20
N LEU A 332 -6.35 24.88 0.00
CA LEU A 332 -5.41 23.78 0.25
C LEU A 332 -6.06 22.42 0.04
N GLY A 333 -7.28 22.23 0.56
CA GLY A 333 -8.08 21.01 0.40
C GLY A 333 -8.44 20.71 -1.06
N ARG A 334 -8.64 21.74 -1.89
CA ARG A 334 -9.02 21.57 -3.30
C ARG A 334 -7.85 21.35 -4.26
N LEU A 335 -6.75 22.08 -4.07
CA LEU A 335 -5.58 22.01 -4.95
C LEU A 335 -4.67 20.80 -4.70
N GLU A 336 -4.95 20.06 -3.62
CA GLU A 336 -4.06 19.08 -3.03
C GLU A 336 -2.71 19.67 -2.58
N PHE A 337 -2.36 19.43 -1.32
CA PHE A 337 -1.18 20.00 -0.65
C PHE A 337 0.13 19.90 -1.47
N LEU A 338 0.33 18.82 -2.22
CA LEU A 338 1.54 18.63 -3.03
C LEU A 338 1.68 19.67 -4.16
N SER A 339 0.58 20.03 -4.81
CA SER A 339 0.58 21.05 -5.87
C SER A 339 0.94 22.42 -5.32
N VAL A 340 0.44 22.72 -4.11
CA VAL A 340 0.73 23.98 -3.41
C VAL A 340 2.20 24.03 -3.00
N PHE A 341 2.74 22.96 -2.44
CA PHE A 341 4.17 22.89 -2.10
C PHE A 341 5.07 22.98 -3.33
N ALA A 342 4.68 22.37 -4.44
CA ALA A 342 5.41 22.49 -5.71
C ALA A 342 5.42 23.93 -6.22
N LEU A 343 4.29 24.64 -6.15
CA LEU A 343 4.19 26.05 -6.53
C LEU A 343 5.08 26.94 -5.66
N ILE A 344 5.03 26.76 -4.33
CA ILE A 344 5.88 27.50 -3.39
C ILE A 344 7.37 27.23 -3.68
N GLY A 345 7.73 25.95 -3.91
CA GLY A 345 9.09 25.56 -4.26
C GLY A 345 9.57 26.20 -5.56
N PHE A 346 8.70 26.29 -6.58
CA PHE A 346 9.02 26.95 -7.85
C PHE A 346 9.28 28.45 -7.68
N ILE A 347 8.44 29.14 -6.91
CA ILE A 347 8.59 30.59 -6.64
C ILE A 347 9.90 30.85 -5.88
N ILE A 348 10.17 30.10 -4.81
CA ILE A 348 11.40 30.24 -4.02
C ILE A 348 12.64 29.96 -4.88
N GLY A 349 12.58 28.91 -5.71
CA GLY A 349 13.66 28.59 -6.66
C GLY A 349 13.90 29.70 -7.67
N GLY A 350 12.85 30.33 -8.18
CA GLY A 350 12.91 31.49 -9.07
C GLY A 350 13.55 32.71 -8.39
N ILE A 351 13.10 33.06 -7.18
CA ILE A 351 13.67 34.17 -6.39
C ILE A 351 15.15 33.93 -6.12
N LYS A 352 15.53 32.71 -5.72
CA LYS A 352 16.93 32.37 -5.46
C LYS A 352 17.79 32.53 -6.71
N LYS A 353 17.26 32.16 -7.89
CA LYS A 353 17.95 32.31 -9.17
C LYS A 353 18.11 33.77 -9.61
N CYS A 354 17.16 34.63 -9.26
CA CYS A 354 17.25 36.08 -9.47
C CYS A 354 18.19 36.80 -8.48
N TRP A 355 18.51 36.19 -7.34
CA TRP A 355 19.45 36.75 -6.35
C TRP A 355 20.89 36.27 -6.54
N THR A 356 21.10 35.17 -7.26
CA THR A 356 22.43 34.62 -7.59
C THR A 356 22.99 35.12 -8.92
N ASN A 357 22.20 35.83 -9.71
CA ASN A 357 22.62 36.62 -10.88
C ASN A 357 22.58 38.10 -10.51
#